data_AF-A0A949DC55-F1
#
_entry.id   AF-A0A949DC55-F1
#
_cell.length_a   1.000
_cell.length_b   1.000
_cell.length_c   1.000
_cell.angle_alpha   90.00
_cell.angle_beta   90.00
_cell.angle_gamma   90.00
#
_symmetry.space_group_name_H-M   'P 1'
#
loop_
_entity.id
_entity.type
_entity.pdbx_description
1 polymer ?
#
loop_
_entity_poly.entity_id
_entity_poly.type
_entity_poly.pdbx_seq_one_letter_code
_entity_poly.pdbx_strand_id
1 'polypeptide(L)'
;MIDEAQRIANIGLSLKLMRDEIGARVIASGSASFDLADKISEPLTGRARTFMLYPLAYEEIKIRYARALPETMLGELLRFGMFPRVHTLGSNEEKENYLYEYINNYLYKDILSFSGVRKPKKAVDLLSLLALQIGSEVKISELAQNLAISQQSVGRYLEIFEKMFVLVNLRGFSRNLRKEICKTSKYYFTDIGLRNALIRNFNPLKLRQDAGALFENFFIIEKIKKSANQAQPANFYFWRTYDQKEIDLIEERGGKLIGYECKFSAKKQTVAPLDWKRSYANAEFKSITSENFRKYLV
;
A
#
# COMPACT_ATOMS: atom_id res chain seq x y z
N MET A 1 -21.97 -16.84 -6.94
CA MET A 1 -20.96 -15.78 -6.73
C MET A 1 -21.70 -14.46 -6.71
N ILE A 2 -21.36 -13.57 -5.78
CA ILE A 2 -21.93 -12.22 -5.67
C ILE A 2 -20.78 -11.24 -5.90
N ASP A 3 -20.87 -10.45 -6.96
CA ASP A 3 -19.85 -9.46 -7.28
C ASP A 3 -20.22 -8.09 -6.71
N GLU A 4 -19.20 -7.31 -6.34
CA GLU A 4 -19.32 -6.01 -5.66
C GLU A 4 -20.33 -6.01 -4.51
N ALA A 5 -20.22 -7.05 -3.67
CA ALA A 5 -21.21 -7.35 -2.63
C ALA A 5 -21.33 -6.22 -1.60
N GLN A 6 -20.30 -5.39 -1.41
CA GLN A 6 -20.30 -4.21 -0.55
C GLN A 6 -21.32 -3.13 -0.99
N ARG A 7 -21.81 -3.18 -2.23
CA ARG A 7 -22.86 -2.28 -2.72
C ARG A 7 -24.28 -2.71 -2.30
N ILE A 8 -24.43 -3.92 -1.78
CA ILE A 8 -25.72 -4.47 -1.36
C ILE A 8 -25.97 -4.14 0.10
N ALA A 9 -27.08 -3.45 0.38
CA ALA A 9 -27.47 -3.13 1.75
C ALA A 9 -27.66 -4.40 2.60
N ASN A 10 -27.16 -4.39 3.84
CA ASN A 10 -27.23 -5.51 4.79
C ASN A 10 -26.64 -6.83 4.27
N ILE A 11 -25.70 -6.80 3.30
CA ILE A 11 -25.13 -8.01 2.69
C ILE A 11 -24.55 -9.00 3.72
N GLY A 12 -24.00 -8.52 4.84
CA GLY A 12 -23.53 -9.40 5.93
C GLY A 12 -24.63 -10.33 6.47
N LEU A 13 -25.83 -9.80 6.72
CA LEU A 13 -26.98 -10.60 7.15
C LEU A 13 -27.48 -11.52 6.03
N SER A 14 -27.53 -11.02 4.80
CA SER A 14 -27.95 -11.82 3.63
C SER A 14 -27.05 -13.02 3.43
N LEU A 15 -25.73 -12.84 3.51
CA LEU A 15 -24.74 -13.91 3.41
C LEU A 15 -24.87 -14.91 4.56
N LYS A 16 -25.14 -14.44 5.78
CA LYS A 16 -25.41 -15.31 6.94
C LYS A 16 -26.63 -16.20 6.70
N LEU A 17 -27.77 -15.62 6.29
CA LEU A 17 -29.00 -16.37 6.02
C LEU A 17 -28.83 -17.38 4.89
N MET A 18 -28.13 -17.01 3.81
CA MET A 18 -27.82 -17.94 2.72
C MET A 18 -26.99 -19.13 3.20
N ARG A 19 -26.07 -18.91 4.14
CA ARG A 19 -25.23 -19.98 4.70
C ARG A 19 -26.00 -20.85 5.69
N ASP A 20 -26.68 -20.23 6.64
CA ASP A 20 -27.26 -20.91 7.81
C ASP A 20 -28.61 -21.58 7.47
N GLU A 21 -29.48 -20.92 6.69
CA GLU A 21 -30.83 -21.41 6.38
C GLU A 21 -30.90 -22.19 5.06
N ILE A 22 -30.14 -21.76 4.05
CA ILE A 22 -30.17 -22.36 2.70
C ILE A 22 -29.05 -23.40 2.52
N GLY A 23 -28.01 -23.38 3.37
CA GLY A 23 -26.84 -24.25 3.24
C GLY A 23 -25.94 -23.89 2.05
N ALA A 24 -26.10 -22.70 1.47
CA ALA A 24 -25.37 -22.31 0.28
C ALA A 24 -23.87 -22.09 0.57
N ARG A 25 -23.04 -22.33 -0.46
CA ARG A 25 -21.64 -21.87 -0.49
C ARG A 25 -21.58 -20.60 -1.32
N VAL A 26 -21.21 -19.49 -0.70
CA VAL A 26 -21.18 -18.18 -1.34
C VAL A 26 -19.75 -17.67 -1.46
N ILE A 27 -19.40 -17.20 -2.65
CA ILE A 27 -18.20 -16.39 -2.89
C ILE A 27 -18.71 -14.96 -3.11
N ALA A 28 -18.21 -14.02 -2.32
CA ALA A 28 -18.51 -12.60 -2.42
C ALA A 28 -17.22 -11.82 -2.65
N SER A 29 -17.19 -10.98 -3.69
CA SER A 29 -16.09 -10.06 -3.98
C SER A 29 -16.48 -8.62 -3.65
N GLY A 30 -15.48 -7.76 -3.50
CA GLY A 30 -15.68 -6.32 -3.34
C GLY A 30 -14.41 -5.52 -3.51
N SER A 31 -14.49 -4.40 -4.23
CA SER A 31 -13.38 -3.44 -4.42
C SER A 31 -13.02 -2.65 -3.16
N ALA A 32 -13.88 -2.68 -2.14
CA ALA A 32 -13.64 -2.09 -0.83
C ALA A 32 -14.08 -3.04 0.29
N SER A 33 -13.53 -2.85 1.49
CA SER A 33 -13.85 -3.72 2.63
C SER A 33 -15.36 -3.75 2.90
N PHE A 34 -15.87 -4.92 3.26
CA PHE A 34 -17.26 -5.07 3.69
C PHE A 34 -17.56 -4.27 4.97
N ASP A 35 -16.54 -3.98 5.79
CA ASP A 35 -16.67 -3.09 6.95
C ASP A 35 -16.90 -1.62 6.56
N LEU A 36 -16.65 -1.25 5.31
CA LEU A 36 -17.01 0.05 4.75
C LEU A 36 -18.55 0.17 4.62
N ALA A 37 -19.25 -0.94 4.36
CA ALA A 37 -20.71 -0.98 4.22
C ALA A 37 -21.50 -0.95 5.56
N ASP A 38 -20.85 -0.49 6.65
CA ASP A 38 -21.42 -0.19 7.97
C ASP A 38 -22.22 -1.30 8.69
N LYS A 39 -22.25 -2.55 8.22
CA LYS A 39 -23.13 -3.60 8.81
C LYS A 39 -22.65 -5.05 8.71
N ILE A 40 -21.34 -5.36 8.80
CA ILE A 40 -20.87 -6.72 8.43
C ILE A 40 -20.01 -7.45 9.48
N SER A 41 -19.48 -6.78 10.50
CA SER A 41 -18.57 -7.50 11.40
C SER A 41 -19.26 -8.59 12.24
N GLU A 42 -20.45 -8.34 12.78
CA GLU A 42 -21.13 -9.33 13.63
C GLU A 42 -21.73 -10.54 12.88
N PRO A 43 -22.45 -10.41 11.74
CA PRO A 43 -23.19 -11.54 11.18
C PRO A 43 -22.34 -12.71 10.68
N LEU A 44 -21.11 -12.43 10.20
CA LEU A 44 -20.26 -13.42 9.52
C LEU A 44 -19.08 -13.91 10.37
N THR A 45 -18.95 -13.43 11.61
CA THR A 45 -17.88 -13.87 12.53
C THR A 45 -17.91 -15.39 12.69
N GLY A 46 -16.77 -16.04 12.43
CA GLY A 46 -16.60 -17.50 12.47
C GLY A 46 -17.20 -18.28 11.29
N ARG A 47 -17.95 -17.62 10.38
CA ARG A 47 -18.64 -18.27 9.24
C ARG A 47 -18.01 -17.97 7.87
N ALA A 48 -17.22 -16.90 7.79
CA ALA A 48 -16.54 -16.50 6.55
C ALA A 48 -15.03 -16.67 6.64
N ARG A 49 -14.40 -16.92 5.49
CA ARG A 49 -12.97 -16.79 5.29
C ARG A 49 -12.74 -15.63 4.34
N THR A 50 -11.97 -14.64 4.78
CA THR A 50 -11.65 -13.45 3.98
C THR A 50 -10.31 -13.66 3.29
N PHE A 51 -10.24 -13.35 2.01
CA PHE A 51 -9.02 -13.34 1.22
C PHE A 51 -8.79 -11.93 0.71
N MET A 52 -7.58 -11.42 0.90
CA MET A 52 -7.16 -10.14 0.34
C MET A 52 -6.37 -10.41 -0.93
N LEU A 53 -6.81 -9.86 -2.07
CA LEU A 53 -6.12 -9.99 -3.35
C LEU A 53 -5.44 -8.67 -3.68
N TYR A 54 -4.12 -8.66 -3.64
CA TYR A 54 -3.32 -7.53 -4.07
C TYR A 54 -3.13 -7.54 -5.60
N PRO A 55 -2.67 -6.42 -6.19
CA PRO A 55 -2.05 -6.45 -7.51
C PRO A 55 -0.92 -7.49 -7.55
N LEU A 56 -0.52 -7.93 -8.75
CA LEU A 56 0.46 -9.00 -8.91
C LEU A 56 1.69 -8.76 -8.03
N ALA A 57 2.15 -9.77 -7.34
CA ALA A 57 3.46 -9.75 -6.71
C ALA A 57 4.54 -9.89 -7.80
N TYR A 58 5.72 -9.35 -7.53
CA TYR A 58 6.92 -9.53 -8.33
C TYR A 58 7.17 -11.01 -8.60
N GLU A 59 6.96 -11.85 -7.59
CA GLU A 59 7.13 -13.30 -7.69
C GLU A 59 6.22 -13.94 -8.75
N GLU A 60 5.00 -13.41 -8.94
CA GLU A 60 4.03 -13.91 -9.93
C GLU A 60 4.39 -13.49 -11.35
N ILE A 61 5.02 -12.32 -11.53
CA ILE A 61 5.30 -11.77 -12.87
C ILE A 61 6.76 -11.89 -13.30
N LYS A 62 7.69 -12.30 -12.42
CA LYS A 62 9.13 -12.34 -12.73
C LYS A 62 9.48 -13.16 -13.97
N ILE A 63 8.72 -14.23 -14.25
CA ILE A 63 8.94 -15.11 -15.41
C ILE A 63 8.69 -14.34 -16.72
N ARG A 64 7.69 -13.44 -16.74
CA ARG A 64 7.41 -12.57 -17.89
C ARG A 64 8.61 -11.70 -18.26
N TYR A 65 9.36 -11.28 -17.25
CA TYR A 65 10.52 -10.40 -17.41
C TYR A 65 11.87 -11.13 -17.38
N ALA A 66 11.88 -12.47 -17.46
CA ALA A 66 13.11 -13.26 -17.32
C ALA A 66 14.19 -12.91 -18.37
N ARG A 67 13.77 -12.43 -19.56
CA ARG A 67 14.67 -12.01 -20.65
C ARG A 67 14.92 -10.49 -20.69
N ALA A 68 14.23 -9.72 -19.86
CA ALA A 68 14.40 -8.28 -19.82
C ALA A 68 15.64 -7.90 -19.01
N LEU A 69 16.32 -6.82 -19.39
CA LEU A 69 17.37 -6.26 -18.57
C LEU A 69 16.81 -5.82 -17.22
N PRO A 70 17.55 -6.03 -16.10
CA PRO A 70 17.11 -5.70 -14.75
C PRO A 70 16.50 -4.30 -14.58
N GLU A 71 17.14 -3.30 -15.15
CA GLU A 71 16.78 -1.89 -15.11
C GLU A 71 15.56 -1.57 -15.97
N THR A 72 15.40 -2.26 -17.11
CA THR A 72 14.22 -2.12 -17.98
C THR A 72 12.98 -2.65 -17.29
N MET A 73 13.06 -3.84 -16.69
CA MET A 73 11.96 -4.41 -15.92
C MET A 73 11.61 -3.53 -14.73
N LEU A 74 12.59 -3.15 -13.90
CA LEU A 74 12.32 -2.29 -12.74
C LEU A 74 11.75 -0.93 -13.17
N GLY A 75 12.25 -0.38 -14.28
CA GLY A 75 11.71 0.82 -14.91
C GLY A 75 10.25 0.69 -15.29
N GLU A 76 9.84 -0.47 -15.82
CA GLU A 76 8.45 -0.74 -16.16
C GLU A 76 7.57 -0.88 -14.91
N LEU A 77 8.00 -1.66 -13.92
CA LEU A 77 7.23 -1.88 -12.68
C LEU A 77 7.04 -0.57 -11.91
N LEU A 78 8.09 0.25 -11.76
CA LEU A 78 8.02 1.51 -11.02
C LEU A 78 7.23 2.60 -11.74
N ARG A 79 7.07 2.50 -13.07
CA ARG A 79 6.27 3.44 -13.85
C ARG A 79 4.80 3.04 -13.89
N PHE A 80 4.50 1.78 -14.22
CA PHE A 80 3.13 1.36 -14.52
C PHE A 80 2.50 0.47 -13.45
N GLY A 81 3.24 0.10 -12.41
CA GLY A 81 2.72 -0.71 -11.31
C GLY A 81 2.58 -2.19 -11.66
N MET A 82 1.71 -2.84 -10.91
CA MET A 82 1.55 -4.29 -10.82
C MET A 82 0.12 -4.75 -11.12
N PHE A 83 -0.75 -3.85 -11.60
CA PHE A 83 -2.10 -4.24 -12.03
C PHE A 83 -2.02 -5.25 -13.17
N PRO A 84 -2.73 -6.39 -13.10
CA PRO A 84 -2.59 -7.48 -14.07
C PRO A 84 -2.71 -7.03 -15.53
N ARG A 85 -3.69 -6.16 -15.83
CA ARG A 85 -3.97 -5.68 -17.18
C ARG A 85 -2.81 -4.89 -17.78
N VAL A 86 -2.07 -4.11 -16.98
CA VAL A 86 -0.90 -3.32 -17.43
C VAL A 86 0.11 -4.21 -18.13
N HIS A 87 0.35 -5.40 -17.60
CA HIS A 87 1.35 -6.32 -18.14
C HIS A 87 0.91 -6.99 -19.44
N THR A 88 -0.37 -6.91 -19.82
CA THR A 88 -0.88 -7.45 -21.09
C THR A 88 -0.94 -6.45 -22.24
N LEU A 89 -0.76 -5.15 -21.94
CA LEU A 89 -0.84 -4.07 -22.92
C LEU A 89 0.49 -3.91 -23.69
N GLY A 90 0.38 -3.56 -24.97
CA GLY A 90 1.50 -3.58 -25.91
C GLY A 90 2.34 -2.29 -25.90
N SER A 91 1.72 -1.15 -25.62
CA SER A 91 2.39 0.16 -25.61
C SER A 91 2.35 0.84 -24.24
N ASN A 92 3.26 1.80 -24.02
CA ASN A 92 3.22 2.64 -22.82
C ASN A 92 1.95 3.51 -22.79
N GLU A 93 1.52 4.03 -23.95
CA GLU A 93 0.31 4.85 -24.05
C GLU A 93 -0.94 4.09 -23.64
N GLU A 94 -1.08 2.83 -24.06
CA GLU A 94 -2.18 1.96 -23.64
C GLU A 94 -2.17 1.75 -22.12
N LYS A 95 -0.99 1.54 -21.52
CA LYS A 95 -0.84 1.37 -20.06
C LYS A 95 -1.25 2.64 -19.32
N GLU A 96 -0.82 3.81 -19.79
CA GLU A 96 -1.19 5.10 -19.19
C GLU A 96 -2.70 5.35 -19.29
N ASN A 97 -3.28 5.16 -20.48
CA ASN A 97 -4.72 5.32 -20.71
C ASN A 97 -5.53 4.38 -19.81
N TYR A 98 -5.15 3.10 -19.72
CA TYR A 98 -5.80 2.15 -18.83
C TYR A 98 -5.76 2.59 -17.36
N LEU A 99 -4.61 3.05 -16.87
CA LEU A 99 -4.49 3.51 -15.48
C LEU A 99 -5.27 4.81 -15.23
N TYR A 100 -5.29 5.75 -16.18
CA TYR A 100 -6.12 6.95 -16.08
C TYR A 100 -7.62 6.61 -16.06
N GLU A 101 -8.06 5.72 -16.94
CA GLU A 101 -9.44 5.22 -16.95
C GLU A 101 -9.78 4.53 -15.65
N TYR A 102 -8.85 3.73 -15.09
CA TYR A 102 -9.08 3.06 -13.82
C TYR A 102 -9.35 4.05 -12.68
N ILE A 103 -8.51 5.09 -12.57
CA ILE A 103 -8.67 6.15 -11.57
C ILE A 103 -10.02 6.86 -11.73
N ASN A 104 -10.38 7.26 -12.95
CA ASN A 104 -11.58 8.03 -13.21
C ASN A 104 -12.88 7.21 -13.10
N ASN A 105 -12.86 5.96 -13.60
CA ASN A 105 -14.06 5.14 -13.72
C ASN A 105 -14.36 4.30 -12.48
N TYR A 106 -13.34 3.98 -11.68
CA TYR A 106 -13.50 3.12 -10.52
C TYR A 106 -13.12 3.88 -9.25
N LEU A 107 -11.86 4.30 -9.12
CA LEU A 107 -11.39 4.85 -7.85
C LEU A 107 -12.17 6.10 -7.41
N TYR A 108 -12.32 7.10 -8.28
CA TYR A 108 -13.06 8.31 -7.93
C TYR A 108 -14.54 8.04 -7.69
N LYS A 109 -15.16 7.15 -8.47
CA LYS A 109 -16.57 6.79 -8.27
C LYS A 109 -16.78 6.06 -6.95
N ASP A 110 -15.89 5.13 -6.60
CA ASP A 110 -15.98 4.38 -5.35
C ASP A 110 -15.76 5.32 -4.15
N ILE A 111 -14.78 6.24 -4.20
CA ILE A 111 -14.59 7.29 -3.17
C ILE A 111 -15.85 8.16 -3.03
N LEU A 112 -16.45 8.57 -4.16
CA LEU A 112 -17.65 9.41 -4.20
C LEU A 112 -18.90 8.71 -3.63
N SER A 113 -19.03 7.41 -3.89
CA SER A 113 -20.17 6.63 -3.44
C SER A 113 -20.15 6.34 -1.93
N PHE A 114 -19.05 6.66 -1.26
CA PHE A 114 -18.91 6.39 0.16
C PHE A 114 -19.62 7.43 1.03
N SER A 115 -20.56 6.97 1.88
CA SER A 115 -21.41 7.82 2.75
C SER A 115 -20.61 8.73 3.69
N GLY A 116 -19.37 8.36 4.04
CA GLY A 116 -18.47 9.14 4.87
C GLY A 116 -17.82 10.36 4.17
N VAL A 117 -17.95 10.50 2.86
CA VAL A 117 -17.26 11.52 2.06
C VAL A 117 -18.16 12.73 1.80
N ARG A 118 -18.11 13.71 2.70
CA ARG A 118 -18.89 14.97 2.56
C ARG A 118 -18.30 15.95 1.54
N LYS A 119 -16.98 15.91 1.32
CA LYS A 119 -16.26 16.78 0.38
C LYS A 119 -15.38 15.93 -0.55
N PRO A 120 -15.95 15.30 -1.59
CA PRO A 120 -15.23 14.34 -2.42
C PRO A 120 -14.02 14.92 -3.16
N LYS A 121 -14.13 16.15 -3.67
CA LYS A 121 -12.98 16.84 -4.28
C LYS A 121 -11.80 16.94 -3.31
N LYS A 122 -12.05 17.24 -2.03
CA LYS A 122 -11.00 17.29 -1.00
C LYS A 122 -10.42 15.92 -0.66
N ALA A 123 -11.19 14.84 -0.80
CA ALA A 123 -10.66 13.49 -0.69
C ALA A 123 -9.71 13.18 -1.85
N VAL A 124 -10.10 13.51 -3.09
CA VAL A 124 -9.20 13.36 -4.26
C VAL A 124 -7.94 14.21 -4.10
N ASP A 125 -8.08 15.49 -3.73
CA ASP A 125 -6.95 16.39 -3.48
C ASP A 125 -6.02 15.83 -2.39
N LEU A 126 -6.58 15.26 -1.31
CA LEU A 126 -5.81 14.60 -0.25
C LEU A 126 -5.01 13.42 -0.80
N LEU A 127 -5.63 12.57 -1.62
CA LEU A 127 -4.97 11.42 -2.22
C LEU A 127 -3.83 11.86 -3.15
N SER A 128 -4.03 12.94 -3.92
CA SER A 128 -2.97 13.56 -4.74
C SER A 128 -1.83 14.13 -3.89
N LEU A 129 -2.11 14.80 -2.77
CA LEU A 129 -1.07 15.26 -1.85
C LEU A 129 -0.25 14.11 -1.29
N LEU A 130 -0.90 13.01 -0.88
CA LEU A 130 -0.23 11.79 -0.42
C LEU A 130 0.62 11.16 -1.52
N ALA A 131 0.14 11.16 -2.77
CA ALA A 131 0.91 10.68 -3.90
C ALA A 131 2.20 11.51 -4.08
N LEU A 132 2.12 12.84 -3.98
CA LEU A 132 3.27 13.72 -4.14
C LEU A 132 4.33 13.60 -3.03
N GLN A 133 3.94 13.19 -1.82
CA GLN A 133 4.84 13.04 -0.67
C GLN A 133 5.06 11.58 -0.22
N ILE A 134 4.86 10.62 -1.13
CA ILE A 134 5.07 9.19 -0.88
C ILE A 134 6.44 8.92 -0.22
N GLY A 135 6.47 8.00 0.75
CA GLY A 135 7.68 7.71 1.53
C GLY A 135 8.02 8.74 2.62
N SER A 136 7.26 9.84 2.74
CA SER A 136 7.43 10.84 3.80
C SER A 136 6.43 10.65 4.93
N GLU A 137 6.81 11.08 6.13
CA GLU A 137 5.90 11.12 7.28
C GLU A 137 4.76 12.11 7.04
N VAL A 138 3.54 11.68 7.35
CA VAL A 138 2.34 12.48 7.18
C VAL A 138 1.93 13.17 8.47
N LYS A 139 1.85 14.51 8.42
CA LYS A 139 1.27 15.33 9.48
C LYS A 139 -0.18 15.67 9.14
N ILE A 140 -1.13 15.10 9.89
CA ILE A 140 -2.57 15.31 9.69
C ILE A 140 -2.94 16.81 9.77
N SER A 141 -2.31 17.56 10.67
CA SER A 141 -2.52 19.00 10.83
C SER A 141 -2.12 19.79 9.58
N GLU A 142 -1.02 19.44 8.95
CA GLU A 142 -0.52 20.09 7.73
C GLU A 142 -1.45 19.82 6.55
N LEU A 143 -1.87 18.56 6.37
CA LEU A 143 -2.84 18.19 5.33
C LEU A 143 -4.18 18.90 5.53
N ALA A 144 -4.66 19.00 6.77
CA ALA A 144 -5.89 19.68 7.12
C ALA A 144 -5.82 21.18 6.74
N GLN A 145 -4.68 21.82 7.04
CA GLN A 145 -4.43 23.21 6.67
C GLN A 145 -4.38 23.40 5.15
N ASN A 146 -3.59 22.59 4.43
CA ASN A 146 -3.44 22.67 2.96
C ASN A 146 -4.77 22.46 2.24
N LEU A 147 -5.63 21.59 2.78
CA LEU A 147 -6.92 21.27 2.17
C LEU A 147 -8.07 22.15 2.67
N ALA A 148 -7.86 22.99 3.69
CA ALA A 148 -8.91 23.76 4.37
C ALA A 148 -10.08 22.87 4.85
N ILE A 149 -9.77 21.76 5.53
CA ILE A 149 -10.73 20.86 6.18
C ILE A 149 -10.26 20.53 7.61
N SER A 150 -11.12 19.95 8.44
CA SER A 150 -10.73 19.56 9.81
C SER A 150 -9.75 18.37 9.80
N GLN A 151 -8.89 18.28 10.81
CA GLN A 151 -8.02 17.10 11.02
C GLN A 151 -8.83 15.80 11.12
N GLN A 152 -10.01 15.84 11.75
CA GLN A 152 -10.93 14.71 11.80
C GLN A 152 -11.40 14.27 10.40
N SER A 153 -11.63 15.22 9.48
CA SER A 153 -12.00 14.90 8.10
C SER A 153 -10.85 14.24 7.34
N VAL A 154 -9.61 14.72 7.53
CA VAL A 154 -8.41 14.09 6.97
C VAL A 154 -8.26 12.66 7.49
N GLY A 155 -8.35 12.45 8.81
CA GLY A 155 -8.30 11.12 9.41
C GLY A 155 -9.35 10.17 8.83
N ARG A 156 -10.60 10.62 8.72
CA ARG A 156 -11.68 9.83 8.11
C ARG A 156 -11.38 9.46 6.66
N TYR A 157 -10.83 10.38 5.86
CA TYR A 157 -10.49 10.09 4.47
C TYR A 157 -9.33 9.10 4.34
N LEU A 158 -8.32 9.21 5.21
CA LEU A 158 -7.23 8.23 5.27
C LEU A 158 -7.76 6.83 5.59
N GLU A 159 -8.63 6.71 6.59
CA GLU A 159 -9.30 5.44 6.92
C GLU A 159 -10.09 4.86 5.74
N ILE A 160 -10.80 5.71 5.00
CA ILE A 160 -11.53 5.29 3.79
C ILE A 160 -10.56 4.75 2.74
N PHE A 161 -9.45 5.43 2.45
CA PHE A 161 -8.48 4.96 1.47
C PHE A 161 -7.80 3.65 1.87
N GLU A 162 -7.54 3.44 3.16
CA GLU A 162 -7.03 2.16 3.67
C GLU A 162 -8.06 1.04 3.46
N LYS A 163 -9.32 1.29 3.81
CA LYS A 163 -10.40 0.30 3.65
C LYS A 163 -10.83 0.08 2.19
N MET A 164 -10.48 0.99 1.28
CA MET A 164 -10.57 0.82 -0.18
C MET A 164 -9.33 0.13 -0.77
N PHE A 165 -8.37 -0.28 0.07
CA PHE A 165 -7.14 -0.93 -0.35
C PHE A 165 -6.29 -0.08 -1.31
N VAL A 166 -6.41 1.25 -1.23
CA VAL A 166 -5.64 2.20 -2.03
C VAL A 166 -4.33 2.53 -1.32
N LEU A 167 -4.41 2.70 0.00
CA LEU A 167 -3.28 3.05 0.85
C LEU A 167 -2.98 1.97 1.87
N VAL A 168 -1.71 1.86 2.21
CA VAL A 168 -1.19 1.15 3.38
C VAL A 168 -0.62 2.18 4.34
N ASN A 169 -1.08 2.14 5.58
CA ASN A 169 -0.57 2.95 6.67
C ASN A 169 0.57 2.22 7.38
N LEU A 170 1.80 2.70 7.16
CA LEU A 170 3.00 2.21 7.84
C LEU A 170 3.26 3.10 9.06
N ARG A 171 2.98 2.56 10.25
CA ARG A 171 3.16 3.29 11.52
C ARG A 171 4.62 3.26 11.97
N GLY A 172 5.01 4.26 12.76
CA GLY A 172 6.33 4.26 13.41
C GLY A 172 6.46 3.10 14.40
N PHE A 173 7.55 2.37 14.32
CA PHE A 173 7.89 1.30 15.23
C PHE A 173 8.20 1.86 16.61
N SER A 174 7.66 1.23 17.66
CA SER A 174 8.12 1.51 19.01
C SER A 174 7.92 0.35 19.96
N ARG A 175 8.94 0.12 20.80
CA ARG A 175 8.86 -0.77 21.97
C ARG A 175 8.70 -0.02 23.29
N ASN A 176 8.50 1.30 23.22
CA ASN A 176 8.33 2.28 24.31
C ASN A 176 9.64 2.66 25.04
N LEU A 177 10.09 3.93 24.91
CA LEU A 177 11.02 4.61 25.84
C LEU A 177 11.18 6.13 25.52
N ARG A 178 10.12 6.96 25.68
CA ARG A 178 10.10 8.46 25.65
C ARG A 178 10.80 9.21 24.49
N LYS A 179 11.46 8.53 23.54
CA LYS A 179 12.37 9.08 22.52
C LYS A 179 12.16 8.48 21.11
N GLU A 180 11.01 7.86 20.83
CA GLU A 180 10.68 7.39 19.49
C GLU A 180 9.44 8.16 18.98
N ILE A 181 9.45 8.57 17.71
CA ILE A 181 8.31 9.28 17.09
C ILE A 181 7.24 8.23 16.76
N CYS A 182 6.40 7.89 17.73
CA CYS A 182 5.38 6.81 17.59
C CYS A 182 4.03 7.29 17.07
N LYS A 183 3.88 8.57 16.72
CA LYS A 183 2.58 9.18 16.35
C LYS A 183 2.43 9.52 14.88
N THR A 184 3.50 9.41 14.10
CA THR A 184 3.47 9.68 12.67
C THR A 184 3.33 8.38 11.89
N SER A 185 2.73 8.51 10.72
CA SER A 185 2.53 7.43 9.77
C SER A 185 3.14 7.83 8.44
N LYS A 186 3.70 6.86 7.72
CA LYS A 186 3.89 6.98 6.28
C LYS A 186 2.73 6.28 5.58
N TYR A 187 2.25 6.85 4.48
CA TYR A 187 1.23 6.22 3.65
C TYR A 187 1.86 5.82 2.31
N TYR A 188 1.75 4.54 1.99
CA TYR A 188 2.20 3.97 0.72
C TYR A 188 0.99 3.56 -0.12
N PHE A 189 1.12 3.63 -1.43
CA PHE A 189 0.10 3.18 -2.35
C PHE A 189 0.24 1.68 -2.58
N THR A 190 -0.86 0.95 -2.55
CA THR A 190 -0.88 -0.49 -2.87
C THR A 190 -0.41 -0.78 -4.30
N ASP A 191 -0.50 0.22 -5.18
CA ASP A 191 0.05 0.18 -6.52
C ASP A 191 0.63 1.53 -6.96
N ILE A 192 1.90 1.51 -7.38
CA ILE A 192 2.63 2.70 -7.87
C ILE A 192 2.17 3.17 -9.25
N GLY A 193 1.58 2.31 -10.08
CA GLY A 193 0.97 2.69 -11.35
C GLY A 193 -0.25 3.57 -11.13
N LEU A 194 -1.12 3.19 -10.19
CA LEU A 194 -2.24 4.04 -9.77
C LEU A 194 -1.78 5.36 -9.17
N ARG A 195 -0.77 5.32 -8.30
CA ARG A 195 -0.15 6.53 -7.76
C ARG A 195 0.37 7.46 -8.86
N ASN A 196 1.05 6.90 -9.86
CA ASN A 196 1.62 7.67 -10.97
C ASN A 196 0.53 8.26 -11.86
N ALA A 197 -0.57 7.54 -12.08
CA ALA A 197 -1.75 8.04 -12.78
C ALA A 197 -2.38 9.24 -12.05
N LEU A 198 -2.50 9.19 -10.71
CA LEU A 198 -3.06 10.28 -9.90
C LEU A 198 -2.31 11.61 -10.08
N ILE A 199 -0.99 11.56 -10.27
CA ILE A 199 -0.16 12.76 -10.50
C ILE A 199 0.21 12.97 -11.96
N ARG A 200 -0.36 12.17 -12.88
CA ARG A 200 -0.11 12.21 -14.33
C ARG A 200 1.37 12.22 -14.70
N ASN A 201 2.16 11.42 -13.97
CA ASN A 201 3.59 11.34 -14.20
C ASN A 201 3.97 9.89 -14.44
N PHE A 202 4.19 9.55 -15.70
CA PHE A 202 4.77 8.27 -16.14
C PHE A 202 6.14 8.47 -16.78
N ASN A 203 6.82 9.60 -16.52
CA ASN A 203 8.11 9.88 -17.13
C ASN A 203 9.14 8.77 -16.84
N PRO A 204 10.11 8.54 -17.74
CA PRO A 204 11.24 7.66 -17.47
C PRO A 204 11.89 7.98 -16.13
N LEU A 205 12.26 6.95 -15.34
CA LEU A 205 12.77 7.12 -13.98
C LEU A 205 13.98 8.07 -13.87
N LYS A 206 14.80 8.17 -14.93
CA LYS A 206 15.96 9.08 -14.99
C LYS A 206 15.57 10.57 -14.89
N LEU A 207 14.34 10.91 -15.28
CA LEU A 207 13.80 12.28 -15.23
C LEU A 207 13.01 12.56 -13.95
N ARG A 208 12.93 11.57 -13.06
CA ARG A 208 12.08 11.62 -11.87
C ARG A 208 12.90 11.86 -10.61
N GLN A 209 12.50 12.87 -9.86
CA GLN A 209 13.10 13.18 -8.55
C GLN A 209 12.64 12.20 -7.47
N ASP A 210 11.47 11.59 -7.64
CA ASP A 210 10.84 10.66 -6.69
C ASP A 210 11.16 9.17 -6.97
N ALA A 211 12.13 8.87 -7.85
CA ALA A 211 12.49 7.48 -8.17
C ALA A 211 12.90 6.66 -6.94
N GLY A 212 13.55 7.29 -5.96
CA GLY A 212 13.87 6.68 -4.67
C GLY A 212 12.63 6.25 -3.89
N ALA A 213 11.67 7.16 -3.75
CA ALA A 213 10.44 6.92 -3.01
C ALA A 213 9.51 5.93 -3.74
N LEU A 214 9.50 5.91 -5.07
CA LEU A 214 8.80 4.88 -5.86
C LEU A 214 9.36 3.49 -5.58
N PHE A 215 10.68 3.36 -5.55
CA PHE A 215 11.35 2.10 -5.27
C PHE A 215 11.10 1.62 -3.82
N GLU A 216 11.14 2.54 -2.86
CA GLU A 216 10.80 2.27 -1.46
C GLU A 216 9.35 1.77 -1.32
N ASN A 217 8.39 2.48 -1.91
CA ASN A 217 6.99 2.04 -1.91
C ASN A 217 6.86 0.65 -2.53
N PHE A 218 7.45 0.44 -3.71
CA PHE A 218 7.40 -0.86 -4.39
C PHE A 218 7.90 -1.97 -3.47
N PHE A 219 9.09 -1.81 -2.89
CA PHE A 219 9.69 -2.83 -2.04
C PHE A 219 8.82 -3.12 -0.80
N ILE A 220 8.31 -2.09 -0.12
CA ILE A 220 7.47 -2.24 1.06
C ILE A 220 6.19 -3.00 0.74
N ILE A 221 5.51 -2.63 -0.35
CA ILE A 221 4.28 -3.31 -0.77
C ILE A 221 4.56 -4.75 -1.17
N GLU A 222 5.66 -5.03 -1.85
CA GLU A 222 6.04 -6.41 -2.20
C GLU A 222 6.33 -7.28 -0.96
N LYS A 223 6.91 -6.70 0.10
CA LYS A 223 7.08 -7.38 1.39
C LYS A 223 5.75 -7.70 2.06
N ILE A 224 4.78 -6.78 2.00
CA ILE A 224 3.42 -6.98 2.52
C ILE A 224 2.70 -8.07 1.72
N LYS A 225 2.73 -7.99 0.38
CA LYS A 225 2.16 -9.02 -0.51
C LYS A 225 2.73 -10.40 -0.22
N LYS A 226 4.06 -10.50 -0.06
CA LYS A 226 4.73 -11.78 0.28
C LYS A 226 4.19 -12.36 1.59
N SER A 227 4.08 -11.53 2.64
CA SER A 227 3.54 -11.97 3.93
C SER A 227 2.10 -12.46 3.83
N ALA A 228 1.26 -11.74 3.10
CA ALA A 228 -0.13 -12.12 2.86
C ALA A 228 -0.25 -13.42 2.04
N ASN A 229 0.44 -13.52 0.91
CA ASN A 229 0.36 -14.64 -0.03
C ASN A 229 0.91 -15.94 0.57
N GLN A 230 1.92 -15.86 1.44
CA GLN A 230 2.52 -17.05 2.09
C GLN A 230 1.79 -17.47 3.37
N ALA A 231 0.71 -16.76 3.76
CA ALA A 231 0.04 -16.95 5.05
C ALA A 231 1.01 -16.91 6.26
N GLN A 232 2.08 -16.11 6.14
CA GLN A 232 3.07 -15.90 7.18
C GLN A 232 2.91 -14.46 7.68
N PRO A 233 2.07 -14.21 8.70
CA PRO A 233 1.82 -12.86 9.18
C PRO A 233 3.11 -12.22 9.72
N ALA A 234 3.28 -10.94 9.42
CA ALA A 234 4.30 -10.07 9.98
C ALA A 234 3.70 -8.71 10.29
N ASN A 235 4.29 -8.03 11.27
CA ASN A 235 4.00 -6.63 11.50
C ASN A 235 4.99 -5.77 10.72
N PHE A 236 4.50 -4.71 10.10
CA PHE A 236 5.31 -3.79 9.29
C PHE A 236 5.25 -2.38 9.87
N TYR A 237 6.42 -1.75 9.99
CA TYR A 237 6.59 -0.41 10.54
C TYR A 237 7.70 0.34 9.79
N PHE A 238 7.87 1.64 10.04
CA PHE A 238 9.14 2.33 9.77
C PHE A 238 9.81 2.66 11.10
N TRP A 239 11.11 2.96 11.13
CA TRP A 239 11.78 3.39 12.37
C TRP A 239 12.42 4.75 12.18
N ARG A 240 12.25 5.64 13.16
CA ARG A 240 12.85 6.99 13.14
C ARG A 240 13.19 7.47 14.55
N THR A 241 14.31 8.17 14.66
CA THR A 241 14.77 8.83 15.89
C THR A 241 14.59 10.36 15.84
N TYR A 242 14.72 11.05 16.99
CA TYR A 242 14.66 12.52 17.05
C TYR A 242 15.77 13.20 16.24
N ASP A 243 16.96 12.58 16.18
CA ASP A 243 18.09 13.02 15.37
C ASP A 243 17.96 12.61 13.88
N GLN A 244 16.74 12.28 13.45
CA GLN A 244 16.36 12.06 12.04
C GLN A 244 17.08 10.88 11.38
N LYS A 245 17.58 9.92 12.17
CA LYS A 245 18.01 8.62 11.63
C LYS A 245 16.76 7.79 11.34
N GLU A 246 16.83 7.04 10.26
CA GLU A 246 15.67 6.36 9.70
C GLU A 246 16.03 4.95 9.23
N ILE A 247 15.04 4.06 9.30
CA ILE A 247 15.00 2.80 8.57
C ILE A 247 13.63 2.71 7.91
N ASP A 248 13.62 2.59 6.58
CA ASP A 248 12.39 2.69 5.76
C ASP A 248 11.33 1.64 6.12
N LEU A 249 11.76 0.40 6.40
CA LEU A 249 10.87 -0.70 6.77
C LEU A 249 11.46 -1.57 7.87
N ILE A 250 10.68 -1.79 8.92
CA ILE A 250 10.89 -2.81 9.94
C ILE A 250 9.85 -3.90 9.72
N GLU A 251 10.33 -5.14 9.60
CA GLU A 251 9.50 -6.33 9.59
C GLU A 251 9.69 -7.08 10.92
N GLU A 252 8.59 -7.32 11.63
CA GLU A 252 8.60 -8.08 12.88
C GLU A 252 7.89 -9.43 12.71
N ARG A 253 8.60 -10.50 13.04
CA ARG A 253 8.07 -11.88 13.05
C ARG A 253 8.45 -12.58 14.34
N GLY A 254 7.47 -12.92 15.17
CA GLY A 254 7.71 -13.63 16.44
C GLY A 254 8.74 -12.93 17.35
N GLY A 255 8.71 -11.59 17.38
CA GLY A 255 9.63 -10.76 18.16
C GLY A 255 11.00 -10.49 17.52
N LYS A 256 11.34 -11.17 16.42
CA LYS A 256 12.55 -10.88 15.62
C LYS A 256 12.31 -9.69 14.72
N LEU A 257 13.25 -8.75 14.69
CA LEU A 257 13.20 -7.54 13.88
C LEU A 257 14.20 -7.62 12.73
N ILE A 258 13.75 -7.26 11.54
CA ILE A 258 14.61 -7.05 10.39
C ILE A 258 14.34 -5.65 9.85
N GLY A 259 15.37 -4.80 9.87
CA GLY A 259 15.34 -3.48 9.26
C GLY A 259 15.78 -3.51 7.80
N TYR A 260 15.08 -2.80 6.95
CA TYR A 260 15.36 -2.64 5.53
C TYR A 260 15.48 -1.17 5.17
N GLU A 261 16.58 -0.81 4.53
CA GLU A 261 16.84 0.56 4.06
C GLU A 261 16.93 0.56 2.53
N CYS A 262 16.04 1.30 1.88
CA CYS A 262 15.91 1.33 0.42
C CYS A 262 16.79 2.43 -0.20
N LYS A 263 17.54 2.06 -1.23
CA LYS A 263 18.36 2.96 -2.04
C LYS A 263 18.22 2.59 -3.51
N PHE A 264 17.52 3.43 -4.27
CA PHE A 264 17.36 3.18 -5.71
C PHE A 264 18.70 3.13 -6.47
N SER A 265 19.74 3.80 -5.97
CA SER A 265 21.10 3.69 -6.54
C SER A 265 21.79 2.39 -6.13
N ALA A 266 22.25 1.63 -7.13
CA ALA A 266 23.06 0.42 -6.95
C ALA A 266 24.29 0.58 -6.05
N LYS A 267 24.96 1.73 -6.14
CA LYS A 267 26.25 1.99 -5.48
C LYS A 267 26.13 2.45 -4.02
N LYS A 268 24.92 2.77 -3.57
CA LYS A 268 24.69 3.27 -2.21
C LYS A 268 24.33 2.11 -1.29
N GLN A 269 25.32 1.53 -0.64
CA GLN A 269 25.08 0.65 0.51
C GLN A 269 25.07 1.48 1.79
N THR A 270 24.07 1.22 2.63
CA THR A 270 23.92 1.83 3.94
C THR A 270 24.33 0.83 5.02
N VAL A 271 24.91 1.34 6.10
CA VAL A 271 25.15 0.58 7.32
C VAL A 271 24.04 0.86 8.32
N ALA A 272 23.73 -0.12 9.17
CA ALA A 272 22.70 0.06 10.17
C ALA A 272 23.05 1.23 11.10
N PRO A 273 22.09 2.12 11.42
CA PRO A 273 22.27 3.17 12.41
C PRO A 273 22.80 2.61 13.74
N LEU A 274 23.74 3.32 14.38
CA LEU A 274 24.31 2.86 15.66
C LEU A 274 23.23 2.71 16.74
N ASP A 275 22.25 3.60 16.76
CA ASP A 275 21.14 3.56 17.72
C ASP A 275 20.22 2.36 17.49
N TRP A 276 20.06 1.91 16.24
CA TRP A 276 19.37 0.66 15.92
C TRP A 276 20.09 -0.54 16.54
N LYS A 277 21.40 -0.66 16.29
CA LYS A 277 22.21 -1.76 16.83
C LYS A 277 22.23 -1.80 18.35
N ARG A 278 22.28 -0.63 19.00
CA ARG A 278 22.30 -0.50 20.46
C ARG A 278 20.94 -0.82 21.08
N SER A 279 19.85 -0.34 20.47
CA SER A 279 18.49 -0.52 21.01
C SER A 279 17.93 -1.91 20.72
N TYR A 280 18.39 -2.54 19.64
CA TYR A 280 17.87 -3.82 19.15
C TYR A 280 19.03 -4.78 18.83
N ALA A 281 19.71 -5.28 19.87
CA ALA A 281 20.93 -6.08 19.74
C ALA A 281 20.78 -7.34 18.86
N ASN A 282 19.60 -7.95 18.82
CA ASN A 282 19.29 -9.14 18.01
C ASN A 282 18.59 -8.81 16.68
N ALA A 283 18.49 -7.53 16.32
CA ALA A 283 17.85 -7.12 15.08
C ALA A 283 18.81 -7.19 13.89
N GLU A 284 18.29 -7.65 12.76
CA GLU A 284 19.01 -7.62 11.50
C GLU A 284 18.82 -6.28 10.80
N PHE A 285 19.74 -5.97 9.88
CA PHE A 285 19.65 -4.81 8.99
C PHE A 285 20.12 -5.18 7.60
N LYS A 286 19.35 -4.81 6.57
CA LYS A 286 19.65 -5.07 5.16
C LYS A 286 19.54 -3.78 4.36
N SER A 287 20.58 -3.48 3.58
CA SER A 287 20.55 -2.40 2.58
C SER A 287 20.01 -2.94 1.25
N ILE A 288 18.91 -2.35 0.79
CA ILE A 288 18.15 -2.80 -0.37
C ILE A 288 18.39 -1.84 -1.52
N THR A 289 18.88 -2.36 -2.64
CA THR A 289 19.17 -1.58 -3.84
C THR A 289 18.41 -2.10 -5.05
N SER A 290 18.35 -1.29 -6.11
CA SER A 290 17.77 -1.68 -7.40
C SER A 290 18.40 -2.93 -8.02
N GLU A 291 19.61 -3.31 -7.59
CA GLU A 291 20.28 -4.53 -8.04
C GLU A 291 19.98 -5.75 -7.18
N ASN A 292 19.80 -5.57 -5.86
CA ASN A 292 19.73 -6.69 -4.92
C ASN A 292 18.32 -7.03 -4.41
N PHE A 293 17.33 -6.15 -4.62
CA PHE A 293 16.00 -6.27 -3.99
C PHE A 293 15.32 -7.62 -4.21
N ARG A 294 15.52 -8.23 -5.39
CA ARG A 294 14.93 -9.52 -5.77
C ARG A 294 15.26 -10.63 -4.78
N LYS A 295 16.46 -10.61 -4.19
CA LYS A 295 16.92 -11.60 -3.20
C LYS A 295 16.08 -11.59 -1.92
N TYR A 296 15.33 -10.52 -1.68
CA TYR A 296 14.51 -10.32 -0.48
C TYR A 296 13.01 -10.44 -0.76
N LEU A 297 12.62 -10.54 -2.03
CA LEU A 297 11.23 -10.72 -2.46
C LEU A 297 10.89 -12.17 -2.81
N VAL A 298 11.87 -12.97 -3.26
CA VAL A 298 11.74 -14.43 -3.47
C VAL A 298 11.75 -15.16 -2.14
#